data_AF-A0A960ILU4-F1
#
_entry.id   AF-A0A960ILU4-F1
#
_cell.length_a   1.000
_cell.length_b   1.000
_cell.length_c   1.000
_cell.angle_alpha   90.00
_cell.angle_beta   90.00
_cell.angle_gamma   90.00
#
_symmetry.space_group_name_H-M   'P 1'
#
loop_
_entity.id
_entity.type
_entity.pdbx_description
1 polymer ?
#
loop_
_entity_poly.entity_id
_entity_poly.type
_entity_poly.pdbx_seq_one_letter_code
_entity_poly.pdbx_strand_id
1 'polypeptide(L)'
;MSRSGLAAVALALLASAGATAQSTRFVAFGDSVTEGVGDETGQGGYPARLEALLNGEGTPATVENEGLAGETTAEGLTRMSAISGSAADTFLLMEGTNDISAQISPETIAANLDAMALKAGKQGFGRVVLATVVPRLPGVPAPSTIRETEYLGWYVRQTSYDLGTPLADPFEAFSQRPGNLADIYSDSFHPNGEGYDLLAETIADVVQERDRVGPVPAFLIPVDGADDVEPDVQLQIVIFDLGSGIDRSATTMLLDGDPVSASVNGDGQRLRLRYRPMKPLNGRVRLGVRSRDLATPPNEIDRTVADFVVLGSEFLTGDIDQSGRVDGADLVRLALAFGSHRGQTRFDAAADLDDDNQVDGTDLALLAANFGASL
;
A
#
# COMPACT_ATOMS: atom_id res chain seq x y z
N MET A 1 -82.02 -35.04 -21.33
CA MET A 1 -81.37 -34.39 -20.17
C MET A 1 -79.87 -34.50 -20.39
N SER A 2 -79.26 -33.44 -20.93
CA SER A 2 -78.24 -32.59 -20.26
C SER A 2 -76.90 -33.33 -20.06
N ARG A 3 -75.97 -33.25 -21.03
CA ARG A 3 -74.96 -32.20 -21.29
C ARG A 3 -73.74 -32.27 -20.35
N SER A 4 -72.65 -32.74 -20.95
CA SER A 4 -71.25 -32.69 -20.56
C SER A 4 -70.76 -31.25 -20.32
N GLY A 5 -69.84 -31.05 -19.38
CA GLY A 5 -69.15 -29.78 -19.14
C GLY A 5 -67.67 -29.99 -18.82
N LEU A 6 -66.80 -29.55 -19.73
CA LEU A 6 -65.38 -29.23 -19.53
C LEU A 6 -65.26 -27.74 -19.15
N ALA A 7 -64.37 -27.39 -18.21
CA ALA A 7 -63.62 -26.11 -18.15
C ALA A 7 -62.69 -26.14 -16.90
N ALA A 8 -61.38 -26.26 -17.07
CA ALA A 8 -60.40 -25.16 -17.24
C ALA A 8 -59.89 -24.63 -15.88
N VAL A 9 -58.74 -25.16 -15.43
CA VAL A 9 -57.94 -24.57 -14.35
C VAL A 9 -56.96 -23.60 -14.99
N ALA A 10 -57.13 -22.31 -14.74
CA ALA A 10 -56.23 -21.26 -15.19
C ALA A 10 -55.01 -21.18 -14.26
N LEU A 11 -53.82 -21.39 -14.82
CA LEU A 11 -52.54 -21.22 -14.14
C LEU A 11 -52.20 -19.72 -14.13
N ALA A 12 -52.22 -19.09 -12.95
CA ALA A 12 -51.78 -17.71 -12.78
C ALA A 12 -50.24 -17.65 -12.81
N LEU A 13 -49.69 -17.22 -13.95
CA LEU A 13 -48.30 -16.78 -14.06
C LEU A 13 -48.15 -15.42 -13.36
N LEU A 14 -47.58 -15.44 -12.16
CA LEU A 14 -47.06 -14.23 -11.51
C LEU A 14 -45.82 -13.78 -12.31
N ALA A 15 -46.01 -12.79 -13.18
CA ALA A 15 -44.90 -12.02 -13.74
C ALA A 15 -44.33 -11.15 -12.62
N SER A 16 -43.25 -11.60 -11.98
CA SER A 16 -42.37 -10.72 -11.22
C SER A 16 -41.69 -9.79 -12.21
N ALA A 17 -42.25 -8.59 -12.37
CA ALA A 17 -41.54 -7.47 -12.98
C ALA A 17 -40.31 -7.20 -12.12
N GLY A 18 -39.14 -7.69 -12.55
CA GLY A 18 -37.88 -7.37 -11.91
C GLY A 18 -37.71 -5.86 -11.96
N ALA A 19 -37.62 -5.22 -10.79
CA ALA A 19 -37.10 -3.87 -10.71
C ALA A 19 -35.71 -3.92 -11.34
N THR A 20 -35.52 -3.24 -12.47
CA THR A 20 -34.20 -3.02 -13.04
C THR A 20 -33.40 -2.25 -12.00
N ALA A 21 -32.43 -2.93 -11.36
CA ALA A 21 -31.53 -2.29 -10.41
C ALA A 21 -30.90 -1.09 -11.11
N GLN A 22 -31.08 0.10 -10.52
CA GLN A 22 -30.50 1.33 -11.05
C GLN A 22 -28.97 1.18 -11.02
N SER A 23 -28.32 1.46 -12.16
CA SER A 23 -26.86 1.39 -12.27
C SER A 23 -26.20 2.39 -11.33
N THR A 24 -25.24 1.94 -10.54
CA THR A 24 -24.42 2.80 -9.68
C THR A 24 -23.41 3.55 -10.55
N ARG A 25 -23.35 4.86 -10.42
CA ARG A 25 -22.49 5.70 -11.24
C ARG A 25 -21.27 6.14 -10.45
N PHE A 26 -20.10 5.75 -10.94
CA PHE A 26 -18.81 6.10 -10.38
C PHE A 26 -18.14 7.16 -11.24
N VAL A 27 -17.43 8.08 -10.60
CA VAL A 27 -16.44 8.94 -11.26
C VAL A 27 -15.07 8.55 -10.72
N ALA A 28 -14.21 8.06 -11.58
CA ALA A 28 -12.82 7.75 -11.29
C ALA A 28 -11.96 8.98 -11.58
N PHE A 29 -11.56 9.70 -10.54
CA PHE A 29 -10.80 10.95 -10.64
C PHE A 29 -9.35 10.75 -10.21
N GLY A 30 -8.42 11.16 -11.05
CA GLY A 30 -7.01 11.05 -10.75
C GLY A 30 -6.08 11.44 -11.90
N ASP A 31 -4.86 10.93 -11.83
CA ASP A 31 -3.78 11.23 -12.78
C ASP A 31 -3.66 10.17 -13.91
N SER A 32 -2.43 9.94 -14.40
CA SER A 32 -2.13 9.00 -15.48
C SER A 32 -2.49 7.55 -15.16
N VAL A 33 -2.44 7.15 -13.89
CA VAL A 33 -2.86 5.79 -13.49
C VAL A 33 -4.38 5.65 -13.64
N THR A 34 -5.14 6.72 -13.37
CA THR A 34 -6.59 6.71 -13.62
C THR A 34 -6.92 6.81 -15.11
N GLU A 35 -6.17 7.61 -15.88
CA GLU A 35 -6.30 7.70 -17.34
C GLU A 35 -6.04 6.34 -18.01
N GLY A 36 -5.19 5.49 -17.41
CA GLY A 36 -4.84 4.16 -17.91
C GLY A 36 -3.51 4.11 -18.66
N VAL A 37 -2.59 5.06 -18.43
CA VAL A 37 -1.26 5.05 -19.03
C VAL A 37 -0.52 3.76 -18.63
N GLY A 38 0.13 3.11 -19.59
CA GLY A 38 0.79 1.82 -19.36
C GLY A 38 -0.05 0.60 -19.71
N ASP A 39 -1.38 0.77 -19.89
CA ASP A 39 -2.27 -0.32 -20.30
C ASP A 39 -2.06 -0.70 -21.77
N GLU A 40 -1.20 -1.68 -22.00
CA GLU A 40 -0.87 -2.23 -23.31
C GLU A 40 -2.03 -2.99 -23.96
N THR A 41 -3.06 -3.35 -23.19
CA THR A 41 -4.22 -4.09 -23.68
C THR A 41 -5.27 -3.18 -24.34
N GLY A 42 -5.18 -1.86 -24.11
CA GLY A 42 -6.12 -0.88 -24.62
C GLY A 42 -7.52 -0.97 -23.99
N GLN A 43 -7.63 -1.53 -22.79
CA GLN A 43 -8.91 -1.68 -22.08
C GLN A 43 -9.31 -0.41 -21.32
N GLY A 44 -8.43 0.59 -21.18
CA GLY A 44 -8.76 1.90 -20.61
C GLY A 44 -8.48 2.00 -19.10
N GLY A 45 -7.42 1.33 -18.63
CA GLY A 45 -6.99 1.37 -17.23
C GLY A 45 -7.95 0.67 -16.26
N TYR A 46 -7.82 0.96 -14.97
CA TYR A 46 -8.70 0.38 -13.96
C TYR A 46 -10.18 0.81 -14.07
N PRO A 47 -10.57 2.02 -14.53
CA PRO A 47 -11.97 2.43 -14.52
C PRO A 47 -12.87 1.53 -15.38
N ALA A 48 -12.43 1.21 -16.59
CA ALA A 48 -13.16 0.32 -17.49
C ALA A 48 -13.19 -1.14 -16.99
N ARG A 49 -12.09 -1.60 -16.40
CA ARG A 49 -12.02 -2.94 -15.77
C ARG A 49 -12.92 -3.05 -14.56
N LEU A 50 -12.98 -2.01 -13.72
CA LEU A 50 -13.88 -1.93 -12.58
C LEU A 50 -15.34 -1.99 -13.04
N GLU A 51 -15.71 -1.25 -14.09
CA GLU A 51 -17.04 -1.32 -14.69
C GLU A 51 -17.37 -2.75 -15.14
N ALA A 52 -16.47 -3.37 -15.91
CA ALA A 52 -16.66 -4.73 -16.41
C ALA A 52 -16.76 -5.77 -15.28
N LEU A 53 -15.91 -5.65 -14.25
CA LEU A 53 -15.87 -6.52 -13.09
C LEU A 53 -17.17 -6.44 -12.29
N LEU A 54 -17.60 -5.23 -11.91
CA LEU A 54 -18.84 -5.03 -11.15
C LEU A 54 -20.06 -5.55 -11.91
N ASN A 55 -20.17 -5.24 -13.21
CA ASN A 55 -21.26 -5.74 -14.04
C ASN A 55 -21.23 -7.26 -14.20
N GLY A 56 -20.03 -7.85 -14.35
CA GLY A 56 -19.83 -9.30 -14.42
C GLY A 56 -20.23 -10.04 -13.14
N GLU A 57 -20.08 -9.38 -11.99
CA GLU A 57 -20.50 -9.89 -10.68
C GLU A 57 -21.97 -9.58 -10.34
N GLY A 58 -22.72 -8.96 -11.26
CA GLY A 58 -24.14 -8.67 -11.09
C GLY A 58 -24.44 -7.40 -10.29
N THR A 59 -23.46 -6.50 -10.16
CA THR A 59 -23.62 -5.15 -9.61
C THR A 59 -23.64 -4.14 -10.78
N PRO A 60 -24.83 -3.70 -11.25
CA PRO A 60 -24.90 -2.78 -12.38
C PRO A 60 -24.16 -1.49 -12.07
N ALA A 61 -23.15 -1.17 -12.88
CA ALA A 61 -22.28 -0.03 -12.67
C ALA A 61 -21.94 0.65 -14.00
N THR A 62 -21.71 1.97 -13.93
CA THR A 62 -21.00 2.72 -14.97
C THR A 62 -19.87 3.50 -14.32
N VAL A 63 -18.68 3.50 -14.91
CA VAL A 63 -17.51 4.19 -14.37
C VAL A 63 -17.01 5.22 -15.38
N GLU A 64 -17.22 6.49 -15.07
CA GLU A 64 -16.68 7.61 -15.85
C GLU A 64 -15.21 7.82 -15.50
N ASN A 65 -14.34 7.77 -16.50
CA ASN A 65 -12.91 8.00 -16.33
C ASN A 65 -12.60 9.50 -16.46
N GLU A 66 -12.27 10.12 -15.32
CA GLU A 66 -11.83 11.51 -15.17
C GLU A 66 -10.33 11.58 -14.81
N GLY A 67 -9.55 10.64 -15.34
CA GLY A 67 -8.09 10.62 -15.28
C GLY A 67 -7.46 11.65 -16.21
N LEU A 68 -6.43 12.36 -15.72
CA LEU A 68 -5.66 13.33 -16.50
C LEU A 68 -4.16 13.10 -16.31
N ALA A 69 -3.49 12.56 -17.32
CA ALA A 69 -2.06 12.29 -17.22
C ALA A 69 -1.22 13.55 -16.94
N GLY A 70 -0.29 13.43 -15.99
CA GLY A 70 0.61 14.50 -15.57
C GLY A 70 0.02 15.47 -14.54
N GLU A 71 -1.26 15.31 -14.16
CA GLU A 71 -1.91 16.21 -13.19
C GLU A 71 -1.34 16.04 -11.77
N THR A 72 -1.13 17.18 -11.10
CA THR A 72 -0.81 17.25 -9.67
C THR A 72 -2.06 17.51 -8.83
N THR A 73 -2.05 17.15 -7.55
CA THR A 73 -3.20 17.34 -6.65
C THR A 73 -3.65 18.80 -6.52
N ALA A 74 -2.76 19.78 -6.72
CA ALA A 74 -3.12 21.19 -6.75
C ALA A 74 -3.97 21.56 -8.00
N GLU A 75 -3.63 20.97 -9.14
CA GLU A 75 -4.37 21.10 -10.40
C GLU A 75 -5.70 20.32 -10.31
N GLY A 76 -5.68 19.08 -9.81
CA GLY A 76 -6.86 18.26 -9.57
C GLY A 76 -7.88 18.94 -8.66
N LEU A 77 -7.43 19.54 -7.55
CA LEU A 77 -8.28 20.32 -6.64
C LEU A 77 -8.99 21.51 -7.34
N THR A 78 -8.35 22.07 -8.35
CA THR A 78 -8.94 23.12 -9.20
C THR A 78 -9.93 22.50 -10.18
N ARG A 79 -9.52 21.47 -10.93
CA ARG A 79 -10.28 20.80 -11.99
C ARG A 79 -11.57 20.17 -11.47
N MET A 80 -11.53 19.55 -10.29
CA MET A 80 -12.69 18.84 -9.72
C MET A 80 -13.94 19.72 -9.57
N SER A 81 -13.77 21.06 -9.52
CA SER A 81 -14.89 22.00 -9.47
C SER A 81 -15.83 21.90 -10.66
N ALA A 82 -15.30 21.48 -11.82
CA ALA A 82 -16.05 21.32 -13.06
C ALA A 82 -16.84 20.00 -13.12
N ILE A 83 -16.50 19.04 -12.26
CA ILE A 83 -17.15 17.73 -12.21
C ILE A 83 -18.46 17.84 -11.44
N SER A 84 -19.57 17.42 -12.06
CA SER A 84 -20.91 17.51 -11.48
C SER A 84 -21.22 16.29 -10.60
N GLY A 85 -21.25 16.48 -9.28
CA GLY A 85 -21.63 15.43 -8.32
C GLY A 85 -23.11 15.00 -8.38
N SER A 86 -24.01 15.82 -8.94
CA SER A 86 -25.45 15.51 -9.00
C SER A 86 -25.81 14.30 -9.89
N ALA A 87 -24.87 13.85 -10.73
CA ALA A 87 -25.04 12.74 -11.63
C ALA A 87 -24.23 11.50 -11.24
N ALA A 88 -23.51 11.49 -10.11
CA ALA A 88 -22.67 10.36 -9.72
C ALA A 88 -22.90 9.98 -8.25
N ASP A 89 -22.91 8.67 -7.98
CA ASP A 89 -23.18 8.13 -6.65
C ASP A 89 -21.88 8.06 -5.83
N THR A 90 -20.77 7.70 -6.48
CA THR A 90 -19.46 7.52 -5.83
C THR A 90 -18.34 8.26 -6.56
N PHE A 91 -17.53 9.02 -5.83
CA PHE A 91 -16.30 9.64 -6.30
C PHE A 91 -15.10 8.81 -5.84
N LEU A 92 -14.36 8.22 -6.77
CA LEU A 92 -13.12 7.49 -6.51
C LEU A 92 -11.96 8.47 -6.74
N LEU A 93 -11.13 8.69 -5.72
CA LEU A 93 -10.06 9.70 -5.77
C LEU A 93 -8.69 9.03 -5.56
N MET A 94 -7.86 9.03 -6.61
CA MET A 94 -6.49 8.52 -6.58
C MET A 94 -5.55 9.47 -7.33
N GLU A 95 -4.78 10.26 -6.61
CA GLU A 95 -3.90 11.28 -7.19
C GLU A 95 -2.68 11.52 -6.28
N GLY A 96 -1.62 12.10 -6.84
CA GLY A 96 -0.39 12.43 -6.12
C GLY A 96 0.87 11.84 -6.74
N THR A 97 0.75 11.01 -7.79
CA THR A 97 1.92 10.43 -8.45
C THR A 97 2.80 11.55 -9.02
N ASN A 98 2.23 12.56 -9.68
CA ASN A 98 3.04 13.63 -10.27
C ASN A 98 3.61 14.59 -9.22
N ASP A 99 2.88 14.84 -8.13
CA ASP A 99 3.38 15.63 -7.00
C ASP A 99 4.65 15.03 -6.39
N ILE A 100 4.65 13.71 -6.17
CA ILE A 100 5.83 12.98 -5.68
C ILE A 100 6.98 13.10 -6.68
N SER A 101 6.70 12.95 -7.99
CA SER A 101 7.71 13.13 -9.04
C SER A 101 8.25 14.58 -9.06
N ALA A 102 7.42 15.56 -8.69
CA ALA A 102 7.77 16.97 -8.56
C ALA A 102 8.36 17.33 -7.18
N GLN A 103 8.64 16.35 -6.32
CA GLN A 103 9.19 16.52 -4.97
C GLN A 103 8.34 17.41 -4.05
N ILE A 104 7.02 17.38 -4.23
CA ILE A 104 6.06 17.98 -3.31
C ILE A 104 5.91 17.04 -2.09
N SER A 105 5.83 17.62 -0.90
CA SER A 105 5.80 16.82 0.34
C SER A 105 4.50 16.01 0.45
N PRO A 106 4.55 14.77 0.97
CA PRO A 106 3.36 13.94 1.19
C PRO A 106 2.26 14.62 2.01
N GLU A 107 2.61 15.46 2.97
CA GLU A 107 1.66 16.23 3.78
C GLU A 107 0.86 17.22 2.94
N THR A 108 1.51 17.89 2.00
CA THR A 108 0.86 18.85 1.10
C THR A 108 -0.10 18.14 0.15
N ILE A 109 0.33 17.00 -0.39
CA ILE A 109 -0.47 16.14 -1.26
C ILE A 109 -1.72 15.66 -0.49
N ALA A 110 -1.52 15.13 0.72
CA ALA A 110 -2.62 14.65 1.55
C ALA A 110 -3.61 15.76 1.96
N ALA A 111 -3.12 16.98 2.22
CA ALA A 111 -3.98 18.12 2.50
C ALA A 111 -4.85 18.51 1.28
N ASN A 112 -4.31 18.38 0.06
CA ASN A 112 -5.10 18.58 -1.16
C ASN A 112 -6.14 17.47 -1.33
N LEU A 113 -5.78 16.19 -1.10
CA LEU A 113 -6.70 15.06 -1.16
C LEU A 113 -7.84 15.17 -0.13
N ASP A 114 -7.54 15.60 1.10
CA ASP A 114 -8.56 15.92 2.12
C ASP A 114 -9.51 17.02 1.63
N ALA A 115 -8.97 18.12 1.11
CA ALA A 115 -9.76 19.21 0.57
C ALA A 115 -10.65 18.76 -0.60
N MET A 116 -10.14 17.88 -1.47
CA MET A 116 -10.90 17.29 -2.57
C MET A 116 -12.02 16.39 -2.07
N ALA A 117 -11.75 15.48 -1.13
CA ALA A 117 -12.78 14.60 -0.55
C ALA A 117 -13.92 15.40 0.11
N LEU A 118 -13.58 16.43 0.91
CA LEU A 118 -14.56 17.33 1.51
C LEU A 118 -15.37 18.11 0.48
N LYS A 119 -14.75 18.50 -0.63
CA LYS A 119 -15.41 19.24 -1.71
C LYS A 119 -16.32 18.35 -2.54
N ALA A 120 -15.93 17.10 -2.81
CA ALA A 120 -16.78 16.11 -3.47
C ALA A 120 -18.09 15.89 -2.67
N GLY A 121 -18.00 15.71 -1.34
CA GLY A 121 -19.19 15.62 -0.50
C GLY A 121 -20.12 16.85 -0.62
N LYS A 122 -19.55 18.07 -0.75
CA LYS A 122 -20.33 19.31 -0.96
C LYS A 122 -20.93 19.43 -2.36
N GLN A 123 -20.34 18.80 -3.37
CA GLN A 123 -20.85 18.74 -4.74
C GLN A 123 -21.99 17.71 -4.92
N GLY A 124 -22.29 16.93 -3.88
CA GLY A 124 -23.43 16.01 -3.84
C GLY A 124 -23.09 14.56 -4.17
N PHE A 125 -21.80 14.19 -4.23
CA PHE A 125 -21.41 12.78 -4.30
C PHE A 125 -21.84 12.06 -3.01
N GLY A 126 -22.60 10.97 -3.14
CA GLY A 126 -23.16 10.23 -2.01
C GLY A 126 -22.10 9.45 -1.22
N ARG A 127 -21.00 9.07 -1.89
CA ARG A 127 -19.86 8.37 -1.31
C ARG A 127 -18.56 8.91 -1.92
N VAL A 128 -17.53 9.03 -1.10
CA VAL A 128 -16.15 9.27 -1.55
C VAL A 128 -15.32 8.06 -1.13
N VAL A 129 -14.57 7.50 -2.07
CA VAL A 129 -13.57 6.45 -1.81
C VAL A 129 -12.22 7.07 -2.12
N LEU A 130 -11.39 7.20 -1.09
CA LEU A 130 -9.99 7.55 -1.29
C LEU A 130 -9.24 6.33 -1.81
N ALA A 131 -8.12 6.54 -2.49
CA ALA A 131 -7.16 5.50 -2.75
C ALA A 131 -5.73 5.99 -2.53
N THR A 132 -4.88 5.12 -1.99
CA THR A 132 -3.43 5.35 -2.03
C THR A 132 -2.97 5.30 -3.49
N VAL A 133 -1.85 5.93 -3.82
CA VAL A 133 -1.19 5.68 -5.11
C VAL A 133 -0.54 4.28 -5.12
N VAL A 134 -0.28 3.73 -6.31
CA VAL A 134 0.45 2.46 -6.46
C VAL A 134 1.94 2.63 -6.07
N PRO A 135 2.64 1.55 -5.67
CA PRO A 135 4.06 1.63 -5.33
C PRO A 135 4.91 2.04 -6.55
N ARG A 136 6.12 2.56 -6.29
CA ARG A 136 7.10 2.82 -7.36
C ARG A 136 8.16 1.73 -7.38
N LEU A 137 8.59 1.33 -8.57
CA LEU A 137 9.70 0.41 -8.74
C LEU A 137 11.06 1.13 -8.64
N PRO A 138 12.13 0.39 -8.32
CA PRO A 138 13.49 0.87 -8.54
C PRO A 138 13.70 1.35 -9.98
N GLY A 139 14.58 2.34 -10.18
CA GLY A 139 14.86 2.93 -11.50
C GLY A 139 14.13 4.24 -11.79
N VAL A 140 13.29 4.73 -10.87
CA VAL A 140 12.77 6.11 -10.90
C VAL A 140 13.91 7.14 -10.83
N PRO A 141 13.79 8.32 -11.48
CA PRO A 141 14.86 9.32 -11.51
C PRO A 141 15.32 9.81 -10.13
N ALA A 142 14.43 9.85 -9.15
CA ALA A 142 14.70 10.25 -7.78
C ALA A 142 14.34 9.11 -6.81
N PRO A 143 15.31 8.30 -6.34
CA PRO A 143 15.03 7.13 -5.49
C PRO A 143 14.26 7.45 -4.20
N SER A 144 14.41 8.66 -3.65
CA SER A 144 13.64 9.13 -2.49
C SER A 144 12.14 9.06 -2.72
N THR A 145 11.67 9.18 -3.97
CA THR A 145 10.24 9.13 -4.32
C THR A 145 9.57 7.81 -3.99
N ILE A 146 10.31 6.70 -3.89
CA ILE A 146 9.78 5.42 -3.43
C ILE A 146 9.29 5.56 -1.97
N ARG A 147 10.13 6.15 -1.11
CA ARG A 147 9.81 6.40 0.29
C ARG A 147 8.71 7.45 0.46
N GLU A 148 8.75 8.52 -0.33
CA GLU A 148 7.69 9.54 -0.30
C GLU A 148 6.33 8.96 -0.74
N THR A 149 6.31 7.98 -1.65
CA THR A 149 5.10 7.27 -2.06
C THR A 149 4.51 6.45 -0.90
N GLU A 150 5.36 5.77 -0.12
CA GLU A 150 4.94 5.07 1.09
C GLU A 150 4.37 6.04 2.14
N TYR A 151 5.06 7.15 2.39
CA TYR A 151 4.62 8.18 3.34
C TYR A 151 3.31 8.82 2.92
N LEU A 152 3.10 9.06 1.63
CA LEU A 152 1.80 9.49 1.11
C LEU A 152 0.71 8.46 1.44
N GLY A 153 0.98 7.17 1.27
CA GLY A 153 0.08 6.10 1.69
C GLY A 153 -0.33 6.20 3.17
N TRP A 154 0.62 6.51 4.07
CA TRP A 154 0.33 6.72 5.49
C TRP A 154 -0.64 7.88 5.72
N TYR A 155 -0.42 9.00 5.04
CA TYR A 155 -1.28 10.17 5.18
C TYR A 155 -2.66 9.96 4.55
N VAL A 156 -2.77 9.27 3.42
CA VAL A 156 -4.06 8.94 2.80
C VAL A 156 -4.89 8.03 3.71
N ARG A 157 -4.27 7.03 4.36
CA ARG A 157 -4.93 6.19 5.39
C ARG A 157 -5.44 7.04 6.55
N GLN A 158 -4.62 7.98 7.04
CA GLN A 158 -5.00 8.90 8.10
C GLN A 158 -6.16 9.81 7.68
N THR A 159 -6.14 10.37 6.46
CA THR A 159 -7.25 11.18 5.90
C THR A 159 -8.54 10.36 5.81
N SER A 160 -8.47 9.12 5.30
CA SER A 160 -9.63 8.23 5.25
C SER A 160 -10.23 7.99 6.63
N TYR A 161 -9.38 7.68 7.62
CA TYR A 161 -9.81 7.50 9.01
C TYR A 161 -10.44 8.78 9.60
N ASP A 162 -9.83 9.96 9.40
CA ASP A 162 -10.32 11.21 9.96
C ASP A 162 -11.65 11.66 9.33
N LEU A 163 -11.85 11.40 8.04
CA LEU A 163 -13.08 11.70 7.33
C LEU A 163 -14.16 10.62 7.47
N GLY A 164 -13.81 9.42 7.94
CA GLY A 164 -14.70 8.26 7.95
C GLY A 164 -15.10 7.80 6.55
N THR A 165 -14.24 8.01 5.55
CA THR A 165 -14.48 7.60 4.16
C THR A 165 -13.79 6.27 3.87
N PRO A 166 -14.40 5.36 3.09
CA PRO A 166 -13.73 4.13 2.65
C PRO A 166 -12.42 4.41 1.90
N LEU A 167 -11.46 3.48 2.01
CA LEU A 167 -10.16 3.55 1.34
C LEU A 167 -9.91 2.28 0.54
N ALA A 168 -9.54 2.43 -0.73
CA ALA A 168 -8.84 1.40 -1.48
C ALA A 168 -7.33 1.58 -1.30
N ASP A 169 -6.61 0.51 -0.96
CA ASP A 169 -5.18 0.59 -0.66
C ASP A 169 -4.36 -0.19 -1.68
N PRO A 170 -4.28 0.29 -2.95
CA PRO A 170 -3.49 -0.39 -3.96
C PRO A 170 -1.99 -0.38 -3.63
N PHE A 171 -1.50 0.53 -2.77
CA PHE A 171 -0.13 0.46 -2.29
C PHE A 171 0.11 -0.86 -1.57
N GLU A 172 -0.72 -1.17 -0.58
CA GLU A 172 -0.63 -2.42 0.17
C GLU A 172 -0.95 -3.64 -0.71
N ALA A 173 -2.03 -3.59 -1.50
CA ALA A 173 -2.44 -4.72 -2.35
C ALA A 173 -1.34 -5.12 -3.34
N PHE A 174 -0.67 -4.15 -3.96
CA PHE A 174 0.46 -4.40 -4.85
C PHE A 174 1.68 -4.91 -4.08
N SER A 175 1.97 -4.32 -2.92
CA SER A 175 3.14 -4.67 -2.10
C SER A 175 3.04 -6.08 -1.50
N GLN A 176 1.83 -6.58 -1.24
CA GLN A 176 1.58 -7.93 -0.72
C GLN A 176 1.37 -8.98 -1.82
N ARG A 177 1.27 -8.57 -3.09
CA ARG A 177 1.10 -9.51 -4.20
C ARG A 177 2.29 -10.47 -4.26
N PRO A 178 2.06 -11.80 -4.33
CA PRO A 178 3.13 -12.76 -4.57
C PRO A 178 3.82 -12.53 -5.93
N GLY A 179 5.11 -12.83 -6.00
CA GLY A 179 5.90 -12.69 -7.22
C GLY A 179 6.63 -11.35 -7.32
N ASN A 180 7.23 -11.09 -8.48
CA ASN A 180 7.99 -9.85 -8.68
C ASN A 180 7.02 -8.72 -9.02
N LEU A 181 7.08 -7.62 -8.26
CA LEU A 181 6.24 -6.46 -8.48
C LEU A 181 6.43 -5.87 -9.88
N ALA A 182 7.64 -5.94 -10.44
CA ALA A 182 7.94 -5.44 -11.78
C ALA A 182 7.16 -6.17 -12.89
N ASP A 183 6.63 -7.38 -12.63
CA ASP A 183 5.89 -8.16 -13.62
C ASP A 183 4.52 -7.54 -13.95
N ILE A 184 3.99 -6.68 -13.07
CA ILE A 184 2.68 -6.02 -13.24
C ILE A 184 2.79 -4.53 -13.59
N TYR A 185 3.95 -4.10 -14.07
CA TYR A 185 4.22 -2.73 -14.49
C TYR A 185 4.67 -2.65 -15.94
N SER A 186 4.33 -1.54 -16.60
CA SER A 186 4.84 -1.19 -17.93
C SER A 186 6.13 -0.35 -17.85
N ASP A 187 6.29 0.41 -16.76
CA ASP A 187 7.47 1.21 -16.45
C ASP A 187 7.66 1.34 -14.92
N SER A 188 8.47 2.28 -14.42
CA SER A 188 8.76 2.35 -12.99
C SER A 188 7.62 2.86 -12.09
N PHE A 189 6.48 3.30 -12.63
CA PHE A 189 5.34 3.79 -11.84
C PHE A 189 3.96 3.63 -12.50
N HIS A 190 3.86 3.14 -13.74
CA HIS A 190 2.61 2.78 -14.38
C HIS A 190 2.39 1.25 -14.39
N PRO A 191 1.23 0.77 -13.90
CA PRO A 191 0.82 -0.61 -14.06
C PRO A 191 0.67 -1.03 -15.53
N ASN A 192 0.89 -2.32 -15.82
CA ASN A 192 0.49 -2.93 -17.09
C ASN A 192 -0.95 -3.47 -17.00
N GLY A 193 -1.39 -4.23 -18.00
CA GLY A 193 -2.73 -4.82 -18.02
C GLY A 193 -3.09 -5.61 -16.76
N GLU A 194 -2.19 -6.47 -16.26
CA GLU A 194 -2.40 -7.27 -15.04
C GLU A 194 -2.41 -6.40 -13.78
N GLY A 195 -1.54 -5.39 -13.72
CA GLY A 195 -1.55 -4.44 -12.61
C GLY A 195 -2.85 -3.63 -12.55
N TYR A 196 -3.41 -3.25 -13.71
CA TYR A 196 -4.71 -2.60 -13.77
C TYR A 196 -5.88 -3.51 -13.39
N ASP A 197 -5.77 -4.82 -13.63
CA ASP A 197 -6.75 -5.80 -13.14
C ASP A 197 -6.71 -5.85 -11.60
N LEU A 198 -5.53 -5.93 -10.98
CA LEU A 198 -5.37 -5.89 -9.52
C LEU A 198 -5.90 -4.58 -8.90
N LEU A 199 -5.63 -3.44 -9.54
CA LEU A 199 -6.13 -2.15 -9.09
C LEU A 199 -7.67 -2.09 -9.14
N ALA A 200 -8.27 -2.59 -10.22
CA ALA A 200 -9.72 -2.67 -10.34
C ALA A 200 -10.34 -3.60 -9.29
N GLU A 201 -9.74 -4.77 -9.03
CA GLU A 201 -10.17 -5.69 -7.97
C GLU A 201 -10.08 -5.06 -6.58
N THR A 202 -9.00 -4.35 -6.29
CA THR A 202 -8.80 -3.65 -5.00
C THR A 202 -9.91 -2.63 -4.74
N ILE A 203 -10.29 -1.87 -5.76
CA ILE A 203 -11.39 -0.90 -5.64
C ILE A 203 -12.75 -1.61 -5.58
N ALA A 204 -12.93 -2.67 -6.39
CA ALA A 204 -14.15 -3.47 -6.42
C ALA A 204 -14.48 -4.08 -5.06
N ASP A 205 -13.46 -4.54 -4.32
CA ASP A 205 -13.62 -5.08 -2.98
C ASP A 205 -14.17 -4.01 -2.02
N VAL A 206 -13.64 -2.79 -2.04
CA VAL A 206 -14.11 -1.69 -1.17
C VAL A 206 -15.52 -1.24 -1.52
N VAL A 207 -15.85 -1.09 -2.81
CA VAL A 207 -17.19 -0.64 -3.21
C VAL A 207 -18.26 -1.68 -2.91
N GLN A 208 -17.89 -2.97 -2.93
CA GLN A 208 -18.75 -4.09 -2.56
C GLN A 208 -18.64 -4.52 -1.08
N GLU A 209 -17.94 -3.74 -0.26
CA GLU A 209 -17.79 -3.98 1.19
C GLU A 209 -17.16 -5.34 1.53
N ARG A 210 -16.26 -5.81 0.66
CA ARG A 210 -15.45 -7.01 0.86
C ARG A 210 -14.18 -6.62 1.60
N ASP A 211 -14.02 -7.13 2.80
CA ASP A 211 -12.83 -6.92 3.61
C ASP A 211 -11.79 -8.01 3.34
N ARG A 212 -10.76 -7.66 2.55
CA ARG A 212 -9.68 -8.59 2.14
C ARG A 212 -8.28 -8.11 2.52
N VAL A 213 -8.19 -6.94 3.15
CA VAL A 213 -6.91 -6.32 3.52
C VAL A 213 -6.88 -6.26 5.04
N GLY A 214 -5.94 -6.99 5.65
CA GLY A 214 -5.77 -6.96 7.09
C GLY A 214 -5.17 -5.63 7.57
N PRO A 215 -4.85 -5.53 8.87
CA PRO A 215 -4.33 -4.30 9.43
C PRO A 215 -3.02 -3.84 8.76
N VAL A 216 -2.97 -2.58 8.32
CA VAL A 216 -1.86 -2.01 7.55
C VAL A 216 -1.03 -1.05 8.43
N PRO A 217 0.31 -1.22 8.50
CA PRO A 217 1.19 -0.33 9.25
C PRO A 217 1.36 1.05 8.61
N ALA A 218 1.60 2.04 9.47
CA ALA A 218 1.91 3.42 9.12
C ALA A 218 2.62 4.13 10.30
N PHE A 219 3.21 5.30 10.03
CA PHE A 219 3.78 6.21 11.04
C PHE A 219 4.71 5.51 12.06
N LEU A 220 5.78 4.94 11.53
CA LEU A 220 6.77 4.19 12.29
C LEU A 220 7.74 5.13 13.00
N ILE A 221 8.12 4.77 14.23
CA ILE A 221 9.24 5.39 14.95
C ILE A 221 10.11 4.26 15.49
N PRO A 222 11.39 4.18 15.10
CA PRO A 222 12.00 4.84 13.94
C PRO A 222 11.32 4.48 12.61
N VAL A 223 11.57 5.27 11.58
CA VAL A 223 11.19 4.92 10.21
C VAL A 223 12.09 3.80 9.68
N ASP A 224 11.60 3.05 8.69
CA ASP A 224 12.39 2.01 8.03
C ASP A 224 13.66 2.59 7.37
N GLY A 225 14.78 1.91 7.57
CA GLY A 225 16.09 2.31 7.06
C GLY A 225 16.74 3.47 7.81
N ALA A 226 16.21 3.90 8.97
CA ALA A 226 16.85 4.93 9.77
C ALA A 226 18.25 4.49 10.25
N ASP A 227 19.22 5.38 10.13
CA ASP A 227 20.53 5.31 10.75
C ASP A 227 20.58 6.21 11.99
N ASP A 228 21.54 5.95 12.89
CA ASP A 228 21.77 6.76 14.10
C ASP A 228 20.56 6.92 15.05
N VAL A 229 19.81 5.84 15.25
CA VAL A 229 18.69 5.82 16.19
C VAL A 229 19.18 5.78 17.63
N GLU A 230 18.72 6.71 18.48
CA GLU A 230 19.07 6.72 19.91
C GLU A 230 18.77 5.37 20.61
N PRO A 231 19.69 4.81 21.42
CA PRO A 231 19.51 3.51 22.07
C PRO A 231 18.28 3.38 22.98
N ASP A 232 17.77 4.47 23.53
CA ASP A 232 16.60 4.51 24.41
C ASP A 232 15.32 5.05 23.74
N VAL A 233 15.33 5.10 22.40
CA VAL A 233 14.21 5.57 21.58
C VAL A 233 12.89 4.89 21.97
N GLN A 234 11.79 5.65 21.97
CA GLN A 234 10.47 5.05 22.04
C GLN A 234 10.08 4.51 20.67
N LEU A 235 9.90 3.20 20.58
CA LEU A 235 9.40 2.53 19.40
C LEU A 235 7.89 2.80 19.26
N GLN A 236 7.43 3.03 18.02
CA GLN A 236 6.03 3.23 17.70
C GLN A 236 5.67 2.56 16.37
N ILE A 237 4.50 1.93 16.34
CA ILE A 237 3.80 1.53 15.11
C ILE A 237 2.37 2.05 15.21
N VAL A 238 1.88 2.74 14.19
CA VAL A 238 0.44 2.93 13.98
C VAL A 238 -0.02 1.85 13.01
N ILE A 239 -1.16 1.22 13.28
CA ILE A 239 -1.81 0.32 12.34
C ILE A 239 -3.23 0.82 12.09
N PHE A 240 -3.67 0.70 10.84
CA PHE A 240 -5.02 0.99 10.41
C PHE A 240 -5.72 -0.30 9.98
N ASP A 241 -7.01 -0.38 10.22
CA ASP A 241 -7.90 -1.32 9.55
C ASP A 241 -9.04 -0.54 8.92
N LEU A 242 -9.28 -0.83 7.64
CA LEU A 242 -10.15 -0.04 6.79
C LEU A 242 -11.46 -0.79 6.48
N GLY A 243 -11.71 -1.89 7.19
CA GLY A 243 -12.86 -2.77 7.05
C GLY A 243 -13.49 -3.10 8.40
N SER A 244 -13.41 -4.37 8.78
CA SER A 244 -14.11 -4.97 9.93
C SER A 244 -13.60 -4.54 11.31
N GLY A 245 -12.42 -3.92 11.36
CA GLY A 245 -11.74 -3.45 12.55
C GLY A 245 -10.68 -4.42 13.07
N ILE A 246 -9.77 -3.90 13.89
CA ILE A 246 -8.60 -4.60 14.41
C ILE A 246 -8.97 -5.42 15.65
N ASP A 247 -8.58 -6.70 15.67
CA ASP A 247 -8.58 -7.51 16.90
C ASP A 247 -7.43 -7.08 17.82
N ARG A 248 -7.71 -6.09 18.68
CA ARG A 248 -6.73 -5.57 19.66
C ARG A 248 -6.10 -6.67 20.52
N SER A 249 -6.82 -7.76 20.80
CA SER A 249 -6.30 -8.83 21.66
C SER A 249 -5.25 -9.70 20.96
N ALA A 250 -5.26 -9.70 19.62
CA ALA A 250 -4.31 -10.38 18.76
C ALA A 250 -3.21 -9.46 18.20
N THR A 251 -3.22 -8.17 18.56
CA THR A 251 -2.22 -7.19 18.11
C THR A 251 -1.01 -7.15 19.04
N THR A 252 0.20 -7.37 18.50
CA THR A 252 1.45 -7.28 19.24
C THR A 252 2.58 -6.64 18.40
N MET A 253 3.47 -5.93 19.07
CA MET A 253 4.71 -5.40 18.50
C MET A 253 5.81 -6.46 18.68
N LEU A 254 6.63 -6.64 17.65
CA LEU A 254 7.77 -7.54 17.66
C LEU A 254 9.07 -6.73 17.60
N LEU A 255 10.07 -7.15 18.37
CA LEU A 255 11.44 -6.66 18.32
C LEU A 255 12.35 -7.84 18.00
N ASP A 256 12.99 -7.82 16.83
CA ASP A 256 13.80 -8.92 16.31
C ASP A 256 13.04 -10.26 16.23
N GLY A 257 11.72 -10.17 15.98
CA GLY A 257 10.80 -11.31 15.92
C GLY A 257 10.17 -11.68 17.27
N ASP A 258 10.70 -11.18 18.38
CA ASP A 258 10.19 -11.47 19.72
C ASP A 258 9.11 -10.48 20.16
N PRO A 259 7.98 -10.94 20.73
CA PRO A 259 6.92 -10.05 21.18
C PRO A 259 7.34 -9.20 22.38
N VAL A 260 7.03 -7.90 22.34
CA VAL A 260 7.28 -6.96 23.44
C VAL A 260 5.99 -6.47 24.07
N SER A 261 6.07 -6.07 25.34
CA SER A 261 4.93 -5.51 26.09
C SER A 261 4.69 -4.04 25.72
N ALA A 262 4.25 -3.79 24.48
CA ALA A 262 3.88 -2.47 24.01
C ALA A 262 2.54 -2.02 24.62
N SER A 263 2.44 -0.72 24.94
CA SER A 263 1.14 -0.09 25.21
C SER A 263 0.35 0.05 23.91
N VAL A 264 -0.94 -0.31 23.91
CA VAL A 264 -1.82 -0.28 22.73
C VAL A 264 -3.00 0.65 22.99
N ASN A 265 -3.06 1.77 22.27
CA ASN A 265 -4.11 2.79 22.38
C ASN A 265 -4.82 3.00 21.03
N GLY A 266 -6.01 3.60 21.03
CA GLY A 266 -6.79 3.87 19.81
C GLY A 266 -8.20 3.27 19.87
N ASP A 267 -8.76 2.94 18.72
CA ASP A 267 -10.12 2.39 18.55
C ASP A 267 -10.08 1.12 17.66
N GLY A 268 -11.21 0.74 17.05
CA GLY A 268 -11.30 -0.43 16.18
C GLY A 268 -10.67 -0.24 14.81
N GLN A 269 -10.50 0.98 14.30
CA GLN A 269 -9.95 1.23 12.96
C GLN A 269 -8.51 1.74 13.00
N ARG A 270 -8.05 2.25 14.15
CA ARG A 270 -6.67 2.70 14.31
C ARG A 270 -6.13 2.33 15.68
N LEU A 271 -5.03 1.59 15.72
CA LEU A 271 -4.26 1.35 16.92
C LEU A 271 -2.87 1.99 16.84
N ARG A 272 -2.39 2.46 17.98
CA ARG A 272 -1.04 2.96 18.18
C ARG A 272 -0.36 2.12 19.25
N LEU A 273 0.67 1.40 18.84
CA LEU A 273 1.52 0.60 19.69
C LEU A 273 2.75 1.44 20.05
N ARG A 274 3.09 1.50 21.34
CA ARG A 274 4.31 2.19 21.83
C ARG A 274 5.06 1.33 22.83
N TYR A 275 6.37 1.24 22.65
CA TYR A 275 7.24 0.49 23.54
C TYR A 275 8.52 1.29 23.80
N ARG A 276 8.94 1.37 25.07
CA ARG A 276 10.26 1.89 25.43
C ARG A 276 11.13 0.71 25.87
N PRO A 277 12.25 0.45 25.21
CA PRO A 277 13.16 -0.64 25.57
C PRO A 277 13.59 -0.58 27.04
N MET A 278 13.58 -1.74 27.71
CA MET A 278 14.00 -1.85 29.12
C MET A 278 15.53 -1.73 29.29
N LYS A 279 16.28 -1.99 28.23
CA LYS A 279 17.72 -1.80 28.11
C LYS A 279 17.98 -0.99 26.83
N PRO A 280 19.08 -0.22 26.78
CA PRO A 280 19.51 0.41 25.53
C PRO A 280 19.56 -0.63 24.40
N LEU A 281 18.97 -0.29 23.25
CA LEU A 281 19.13 -1.04 22.02
C LEU A 281 20.59 -0.97 21.54
N ASN A 282 20.97 -1.88 20.66
CA ASN A 282 22.28 -1.89 20.02
C ASN A 282 22.18 -2.65 18.69
N GLY A 283 23.08 -2.34 17.75
CA GLY A 283 23.15 -3.00 16.45
C GLY A 283 22.02 -2.60 15.52
N ARG A 284 21.78 -3.47 14.54
CA ARG A 284 20.61 -3.42 13.67
C ARG A 284 19.41 -4.04 14.39
N VAL A 285 18.27 -3.38 14.32
CA VAL A 285 17.04 -3.78 15.01
C VAL A 285 15.90 -3.87 14.01
N ARG A 286 15.15 -4.99 14.07
CA ARG A 286 13.96 -5.22 13.24
C ARG A 286 12.70 -5.01 14.08
N LEU A 287 11.94 -3.99 13.74
CA LEU A 287 10.64 -3.71 14.31
C LEU A 287 9.57 -4.40 13.46
N GLY A 288 8.75 -5.25 14.08
CA GLY A 288 7.68 -5.97 13.42
C GLY A 288 6.33 -5.78 14.10
N VAL A 289 5.28 -6.23 13.42
CA VAL A 289 3.93 -6.30 13.97
C VAL A 289 3.27 -7.62 13.61
N ARG A 290 2.56 -8.20 14.57
CA ARG A 290 1.60 -9.27 14.34
C ARG A 290 0.22 -8.77 14.74
N SER A 291 -0.74 -8.85 13.84
CA SER A 291 -2.12 -8.42 14.07
C SER A 291 -3.07 -9.13 13.11
N ARG A 292 -4.37 -9.00 13.36
CA ARG A 292 -5.44 -9.42 12.45
C ARG A 292 -6.64 -8.52 12.59
N ASP A 293 -7.52 -8.56 11.60
CA ASP A 293 -8.82 -7.90 11.65
C ASP A 293 -9.90 -8.79 12.31
N LEU A 294 -11.15 -8.33 12.26
CA LEU A 294 -12.33 -9.01 12.77
C LEU A 294 -13.15 -9.69 11.66
N ALA A 295 -12.60 -9.78 10.45
CA ALA A 295 -13.25 -10.43 9.32
C ALA A 295 -13.36 -11.94 9.56
N THR A 296 -14.17 -12.62 8.75
CA THR A 296 -14.33 -14.08 8.83
C THR A 296 -14.20 -14.70 7.43
N PRO A 297 -13.09 -15.41 7.14
CA PRO A 297 -11.89 -15.58 7.98
C PRO A 297 -11.15 -14.25 8.22
N PRO A 298 -10.36 -14.13 9.30
CA PRO A 298 -9.60 -12.92 9.55
C PRO A 298 -8.48 -12.74 8.52
N ASN A 299 -8.23 -11.50 8.12
CA ASN A 299 -7.03 -11.13 7.37
C ASN A 299 -5.92 -10.76 8.37
N GLU A 300 -4.73 -11.34 8.16
CA GLU A 300 -3.63 -11.27 9.14
C GLU A 300 -2.43 -10.51 8.57
N ILE A 301 -1.66 -9.90 9.48
CA ILE A 301 -0.33 -9.35 9.21
C ILE A 301 0.64 -9.96 10.23
N ASP A 302 1.78 -10.48 9.76
CA ASP A 302 2.90 -10.92 10.59
C ASP A 302 4.20 -10.67 9.82
N ARG A 303 4.77 -9.46 9.99
CA ARG A 303 5.98 -9.06 9.24
C ARG A 303 6.80 -8.00 9.98
N THR A 304 8.07 -7.91 9.60
CA THR A 304 8.92 -6.74 9.85
C THR A 304 8.36 -5.54 9.08
N VAL A 305 8.28 -4.40 9.77
CA VAL A 305 7.76 -3.13 9.21
C VAL A 305 8.82 -2.03 9.17
N ALA A 306 9.88 -2.15 9.98
CA ALA A 306 11.05 -1.30 9.89
C ALA A 306 12.31 -2.06 10.29
N ASP A 307 13.41 -1.75 9.64
CA ASP A 307 14.76 -2.18 9.96
C ASP A 307 15.65 -0.92 10.13
N PHE A 308 16.28 -0.74 11.28
CA PHE A 308 17.05 0.47 11.59
C PHE A 308 18.33 0.16 12.36
N VAL A 309 19.27 1.12 12.33
CA VAL A 309 20.56 1.02 13.01
C VAL A 309 20.60 1.95 14.22
N VAL A 310 21.03 1.41 15.36
CA VAL A 310 21.17 2.16 16.60
C VAL A 310 22.47 2.97 16.61
N LEU A 311 22.40 4.21 17.08
CA LEU A 311 23.54 5.10 17.26
C LEU A 311 24.59 4.48 18.18
N GLY A 312 25.85 4.53 17.75
CA GLY A 312 26.97 3.99 18.51
C GLY A 312 27.11 2.47 18.41
N SER A 313 26.34 1.82 17.52
CA SER A 313 26.57 0.42 17.18
C SER A 313 27.94 0.25 16.53
N GLU A 314 28.75 -0.65 17.09
CA GLU A 314 29.95 -1.14 16.44
C GLU A 314 29.57 -2.37 15.61
N PHE A 315 29.81 -2.32 14.31
CA PHE A 315 29.65 -3.47 13.42
C PHE A 315 31.00 -4.14 13.22
N LEU A 316 31.03 -5.47 13.18
CA LEU A 316 32.24 -6.19 12.81
C LEU A 316 32.51 -5.95 11.33
N THR A 317 33.73 -5.54 10.99
CA THR A 317 34.19 -5.55 9.60
C THR A 317 33.99 -6.95 9.03
N GLY A 318 33.22 -7.07 7.94
CA GLY A 318 32.87 -8.36 7.34
C GLY A 318 31.50 -8.92 7.72
N ASP A 319 30.81 -8.35 8.72
CA ASP A 319 29.43 -8.69 9.09
C ASP A 319 28.46 -7.86 8.22
N ILE A 320 28.39 -8.26 6.95
CA ILE A 320 27.65 -7.58 5.88
C ILE A 320 26.15 -7.68 6.16
N ASP A 321 25.67 -8.83 6.66
CA ASP A 321 24.27 -9.01 7.05
C ASP A 321 23.91 -8.45 8.42
N GLN A 322 24.92 -7.94 9.15
CA GLN A 322 24.81 -7.27 10.44
C GLN A 322 24.11 -8.15 11.48
N SER A 323 24.32 -9.46 11.41
CA SER A 323 23.81 -10.45 12.36
C SER A 323 24.59 -10.47 13.69
N GLY A 324 25.68 -9.71 13.79
CA GLY A 324 26.62 -9.72 14.89
C GLY A 324 27.69 -10.80 14.75
N ARG A 325 27.77 -11.48 13.60
CA ARG A 325 28.72 -12.56 13.33
C ARG A 325 29.16 -12.55 11.88
N VAL A 326 30.48 -12.63 11.64
CA VAL A 326 31.02 -12.81 10.30
C VAL A 326 31.02 -14.29 9.94
N ASP A 327 30.12 -14.73 9.08
CA ASP A 327 30.05 -16.13 8.66
C ASP A 327 29.66 -16.35 7.18
N GLY A 328 29.16 -17.55 6.89
CA GLY A 328 28.83 -17.95 5.53
C GLY A 328 27.72 -17.10 4.89
N ALA A 329 26.83 -16.51 5.69
CA ALA A 329 25.79 -15.62 5.20
C ALA A 329 26.39 -14.34 4.59
N ASP A 330 27.37 -13.74 5.28
CA ASP A 330 28.10 -12.58 4.76
C ASP A 330 28.86 -12.91 3.50
N LEU A 331 29.51 -14.08 3.47
CA LEU A 331 30.25 -14.52 2.28
C LEU A 331 29.32 -14.68 1.07
N VAL A 332 28.10 -15.21 1.27
CA VAL A 332 27.09 -15.29 0.20
C VAL A 332 26.69 -13.89 -0.27
N ARG A 333 26.46 -12.97 0.67
CA ARG A 333 26.06 -11.60 0.35
C ARG A 333 27.14 -10.85 -0.43
N LEU A 334 28.40 -10.95 0.02
CA LEU A 334 29.55 -10.43 -0.71
C LEU A 334 29.66 -11.06 -2.10
N ALA A 335 29.52 -12.39 -2.21
CA ALA A 335 29.63 -13.10 -3.50
C ALA A 335 28.58 -12.66 -4.53
N LEU A 336 27.37 -12.30 -4.08
CA LEU A 336 26.31 -11.78 -4.95
C LEU A 336 26.67 -10.39 -5.52
N ALA A 337 27.36 -9.57 -4.73
CA ALA A 337 27.84 -8.24 -5.13
C ALA A 337 29.23 -8.25 -5.77
N PHE A 338 30.00 -9.34 -5.67
CA PHE A 338 31.39 -9.38 -6.12
C PHE A 338 31.58 -9.02 -7.61
N GLY A 339 32.55 -8.15 -7.87
CA GLY A 339 32.86 -7.56 -9.16
C GLY A 339 31.96 -6.38 -9.57
N SER A 340 31.08 -5.92 -8.67
CA SER A 340 30.24 -4.74 -8.91
C SER A 340 30.89 -3.46 -8.38
N HIS A 341 30.35 -2.31 -8.80
CA HIS A 341 30.74 -0.99 -8.31
C HIS A 341 29.55 -0.06 -8.17
N ARG A 342 29.73 1.02 -7.42
CA ARG A 342 28.66 1.98 -7.11
C ARG A 342 27.94 2.47 -8.37
N GLY A 343 26.61 2.37 -8.34
CA GLY A 343 25.72 2.72 -9.46
C GLY A 343 25.22 1.51 -10.26
N GLN A 344 25.75 0.31 -10.02
CA GLN A 344 25.22 -0.91 -10.60
C GLN A 344 24.14 -1.54 -9.71
N THR A 345 23.13 -2.16 -10.32
CA THR A 345 22.03 -2.85 -9.60
C THR A 345 22.52 -3.95 -8.65
N ARG A 346 23.66 -4.58 -8.95
CA ARG A 346 24.26 -5.63 -8.12
C ARG A 346 25.15 -5.11 -6.99
N PHE A 347 25.40 -3.80 -6.93
CA PHE A 347 26.25 -3.23 -5.90
C PHE A 347 25.53 -3.20 -4.56
N ASP A 348 26.17 -3.80 -3.56
CA ASP A 348 25.75 -3.75 -2.17
C ASP A 348 26.79 -2.94 -1.40
N ALA A 349 26.40 -1.76 -0.93
CA ALA A 349 27.29 -0.89 -0.17
C ALA A 349 27.74 -1.52 1.16
N ALA A 350 26.98 -2.48 1.72
CA ALA A 350 27.42 -3.20 2.91
C ALA A 350 28.55 -4.20 2.61
N ALA A 351 28.70 -4.60 1.34
CA ALA A 351 29.75 -5.53 0.89
C ALA A 351 31.03 -4.82 0.42
N ASP A 352 30.99 -3.49 0.25
CA ASP A 352 32.14 -2.60 0.03
C ASP A 352 32.72 -2.25 1.41
N LEU A 353 33.62 -3.11 1.90
CA LEU A 353 34.15 -3.09 3.26
C LEU A 353 35.35 -2.16 3.43
N ASP A 354 35.98 -1.70 2.34
CA ASP A 354 37.05 -0.69 2.36
C ASP A 354 36.63 0.69 1.85
N ASP A 355 35.35 0.86 1.52
CA ASP A 355 34.70 2.10 1.05
C ASP A 355 35.33 2.66 -0.25
N ASP A 356 35.88 1.79 -1.12
CA ASP A 356 36.51 2.21 -2.38
C ASP A 356 35.51 2.35 -3.55
N ASN A 357 34.22 2.05 -3.31
CA ASN A 357 33.11 2.01 -4.28
C ASN A 357 33.12 0.80 -5.22
N GLN A 358 33.89 -0.24 -4.91
CA GLN A 358 33.91 -1.53 -5.60
C GLN A 358 33.70 -2.65 -4.59
N VAL A 359 33.13 -3.77 -5.04
CA VAL A 359 33.10 -5.01 -4.25
C VAL A 359 34.05 -5.99 -4.93
N ASP A 360 35.26 -6.15 -4.43
CA ASP A 360 36.33 -6.91 -5.06
C ASP A 360 37.13 -7.80 -4.08
N GLY A 361 38.32 -8.23 -4.50
CA GLY A 361 39.18 -9.11 -3.73
C GLY A 361 39.62 -8.50 -2.39
N THR A 362 39.60 -7.18 -2.26
CA THR A 362 39.96 -6.45 -1.04
C THR A 362 38.87 -6.62 0.01
N ASP A 363 37.60 -6.49 -0.36
CA ASP A 363 36.46 -6.76 0.52
C ASP A 363 36.41 -8.22 0.94
N LEU A 364 36.61 -9.13 -0.01
CA LEU A 364 36.67 -10.56 0.32
C LEU A 364 37.80 -10.85 1.32
N ALA A 365 38.94 -10.17 1.20
CA ALA A 365 40.04 -10.32 2.15
C ALA A 365 39.69 -9.74 3.53
N LEU A 366 38.99 -8.62 3.60
CA LEU A 366 38.49 -8.03 4.85
C LEU A 366 37.47 -8.93 5.55
N LEU A 367 36.50 -9.48 4.79
CA LEU A 367 35.56 -10.45 5.32
C LEU A 367 36.28 -11.71 5.81
N ALA A 368 37.17 -12.27 5.00
CA ALA A 368 37.91 -13.48 5.34
C ALA A 368 38.81 -13.29 6.58
N ALA A 369 39.40 -12.11 6.76
CA ALA A 369 40.22 -11.77 7.92
C ALA A 369 39.42 -11.76 9.23
N ASN A 370 38.11 -11.51 9.15
CA ASN A 370 37.21 -11.47 10.29
C ASN A 370 36.30 -12.71 10.37
N PHE A 371 36.42 -13.68 9.45
CA PHE A 371 35.53 -14.83 9.38
C PHE A 371 35.56 -15.66 10.67
N GLY A 372 34.38 -15.87 11.25
CA GLY A 372 34.17 -16.51 12.54
C GLY A 372 34.18 -15.57 13.74
N ALA A 373 34.42 -14.27 13.57
CA ALA A 373 34.26 -13.26 14.62
C ALA A 373 32.78 -13.07 14.99
N SER A 374 32.52 -12.71 16.24
CA SER A 374 31.19 -12.40 16.76
C SER A 374 31.26 -11.34 17.86
N LEU A 375 30.25 -10.47 17.95
CA LEU A 375 30.13 -9.43 18.99
C LEU A 375 29.65 -9.96 20.35
#